data_AF-A0A7S3M4F7-F1
#
_entry.id   AF-A0A7S3M4F7-F1
#
_cell.length_a   1.000
_cell.length_b   1.000
_cell.length_c   1.000
_cell.angle_alpha   90.00
_cell.angle_beta   90.00
_cell.angle_gamma   90.00
#
_symmetry.space_group_name_H-M   'P 1'
#
loop_
_entity.id
_entity.type
_entity.pdbx_description
1 polymer ?
#
loop_
_entity_poly.entity_id
_entity_poly.type
_entity_poly.pdbx_seq_one_letter_code
_entity_poly.pdbx_strand_id
1 'polypeptide(L)'
;LKMMVRKMSLLHFVLLFTSPLTAFGFTKVLVQAVYKEWTNGKPHWVTDPAIQKKHNFTMFTYQKLDPNAPNYFAYNRGTETGVYLKYVVDHYHDFPDVAIFVHAKPGEHQGNWLHMLGCISPNATWYNINFGMMPWTTRTPEFWEEDGLAQEQCWRDALQTLWELKDDKEEFLRRLPPTQPITMSATCCNQFLVSRAMIHKRPLHVWKELLQMIAMQPKCHMDEPDYENLFEFNRTGRVKLPEKPYYEKFGEWSTNQKG
;
A
#
# COMPACT_ATOMS: atom_id res chain seq x y z
N LEU A 1 -67.19 38.39 -30.22
CA LEU A 1 -66.02 38.97 -29.52
C LEU A 1 -66.46 39.32 -28.11
N LYS A 2 -65.96 38.79 -26.98
CA LYS A 2 -64.71 38.11 -26.62
C LYS A 2 -65.03 37.07 -25.53
N MET A 3 -64.46 35.86 -25.65
CA MET A 3 -64.35 34.91 -24.55
C MET A 3 -63.43 35.47 -23.46
N MET A 4 -63.87 35.42 -22.21
CA MET A 4 -63.05 35.75 -21.04
C MET A 4 -62.67 34.44 -20.34
N VAL A 5 -61.46 33.95 -20.62
CA VAL A 5 -60.87 32.77 -19.99
C VAL A 5 -60.37 33.17 -18.59
N ARG A 6 -60.96 32.59 -17.54
CA ARG A 6 -60.44 32.63 -16.17
C ARG A 6 -59.20 31.74 -16.09
N LYS A 7 -58.03 32.31 -15.84
CA LYS A 7 -56.82 31.55 -15.44
C LYS A 7 -57.02 31.00 -14.03
N MET A 8 -57.14 29.68 -13.89
CA MET A 8 -56.90 28.99 -12.62
C MET A 8 -55.39 28.84 -12.43
N SER A 9 -54.87 29.40 -11.34
CA SER A 9 -53.48 29.19 -10.90
C SER A 9 -53.39 27.83 -10.21
N LEU A 10 -52.77 26.85 -10.85
CA LEU A 10 -52.31 25.63 -10.18
C LEU A 10 -51.11 25.98 -9.28
N LEU A 11 -51.31 26.05 -7.97
CA LEU A 11 -50.20 25.93 -7.02
C LEU A 11 -49.64 24.50 -7.15
N HIS A 12 -48.48 24.37 -7.78
CA HIS A 12 -47.67 23.16 -7.66
C HIS A 12 -47.03 23.16 -6.27
N PHE A 13 -47.57 22.34 -5.36
CA PHE A 13 -46.89 21.97 -4.13
C PHE A 13 -45.77 21.00 -4.51
N VAL A 14 -44.57 21.52 -4.73
CA VAL A 14 -43.36 20.69 -4.83
C VAL A 14 -43.02 20.26 -3.40
N LEU A 15 -43.46 19.06 -3.02
CA LEU A 15 -42.94 18.36 -1.86
C LEU A 15 -41.47 18.03 -2.12
N LEU A 16 -40.58 18.93 -1.72
CA LEU A 16 -39.17 18.64 -1.57
C LEU A 16 -39.03 17.60 -0.45
N PHE A 17 -38.95 16.33 -0.84
CA PHE A 17 -38.34 15.31 0.02
C PHE A 17 -36.88 15.70 0.19
N THR A 18 -36.59 16.51 1.22
CA THR A 18 -35.25 16.60 1.76
C THR A 18 -34.98 15.27 2.46
N SER A 19 -34.49 14.30 1.70
CA SER A 19 -33.76 13.18 2.28
C SER A 19 -32.77 13.76 3.28
N PRO A 20 -32.68 13.27 4.52
CA PRO A 20 -31.59 13.66 5.37
C PRO A 20 -30.34 13.18 4.64
N LEU A 21 -29.55 14.12 4.12
CA LEU A 21 -28.14 13.89 3.88
C LEU A 21 -27.59 13.49 5.25
N THR A 22 -27.58 12.20 5.55
CA THR A 22 -26.65 11.64 6.52
C THR A 22 -25.30 12.14 6.07
N ALA A 23 -24.78 13.15 6.77
CA ALA A 23 -23.39 13.51 6.66
C ALA A 23 -22.63 12.20 6.88
N PHE A 24 -22.09 11.62 5.81
CA PHE A 24 -21.28 10.41 5.91
C PHE A 24 -20.13 10.77 6.86
N GLY A 25 -20.16 10.21 8.06
CA GLY A 25 -19.14 10.49 9.07
C GLY A 25 -17.78 10.07 8.55
N PHE A 26 -16.74 10.81 8.92
CA PHE A 26 -15.36 10.50 8.52
C PHE A 26 -14.99 9.05 8.86
N THR A 27 -14.75 8.26 7.82
CA THR A 27 -14.50 6.81 7.90
C THR A 27 -13.00 6.52 7.96
N LYS A 28 -12.60 5.75 8.96
CA LYS A 28 -11.23 5.25 9.12
C LYS A 28 -11.23 3.73 9.15
N VAL A 29 -10.41 3.12 8.30
CA VAL A 29 -10.19 1.67 8.32
C VAL A 29 -8.74 1.38 8.67
N LEU A 30 -8.51 0.55 9.67
CA LEU A 30 -7.22 -0.04 9.98
C LEU A 30 -7.08 -1.36 9.22
N VAL A 31 -6.11 -1.42 8.31
CA VAL A 31 -5.78 -2.59 7.50
C VAL A 31 -4.52 -3.24 8.08
N GLN A 32 -4.65 -4.49 8.49
CA GLN A 32 -3.57 -5.19 9.14
C GLN A 32 -3.13 -6.44 8.39
N ALA A 33 -1.83 -6.54 8.16
CA ALA A 33 -1.20 -7.74 7.62
C ALA A 33 -0.70 -8.63 8.77
N VAL A 34 -1.24 -9.85 8.86
CA VAL A 34 -0.88 -10.84 9.88
C VAL A 34 -0.44 -12.14 9.23
N TYR A 35 0.58 -12.78 9.80
CA TYR A 35 0.98 -14.13 9.48
C TYR A 35 1.02 -15.00 10.75
N LYS A 36 2.21 -15.21 11.34
CA LYS A 36 2.41 -16.08 12.52
C LYS A 36 2.44 -15.34 13.85
N GLU A 37 2.44 -14.01 13.82
CA GLU A 37 2.70 -13.16 14.98
C GLU A 37 1.64 -13.31 16.09
N TRP A 38 0.44 -13.78 15.74
CA TRP A 38 -0.69 -13.93 16.67
C TRP A 38 -1.06 -15.39 16.98
N THR A 39 -0.19 -16.33 16.62
CA THR A 39 -0.38 -17.77 16.93
C THR A 39 -0.53 -18.01 18.43
N ASN A 40 0.11 -17.20 19.27
CA ASN A 40 0.03 -17.25 20.73
C ASN A 40 -1.01 -16.28 21.32
N GLY A 41 -1.97 -15.84 20.52
CA GLY A 41 -3.03 -14.92 20.93
C GLY A 41 -2.97 -13.56 20.25
N LYS A 42 -4.15 -12.97 20.06
CA LYS A 42 -4.30 -11.63 19.47
C LYS A 42 -4.01 -10.56 20.53
N PRO A 43 -3.37 -9.45 20.15
CA PRO A 43 -3.13 -8.36 21.09
C PRO A 43 -4.44 -7.68 21.50
N HIS A 44 -4.49 -7.15 22.74
CA HIS A 44 -5.71 -6.61 23.34
C HIS A 44 -6.40 -5.52 22.50
N TRP A 45 -5.62 -4.72 21.77
CA TRP A 45 -6.15 -3.64 20.93
C TRP A 45 -6.96 -4.15 19.73
N VAL A 46 -6.77 -5.41 19.33
CA VAL A 46 -7.54 -6.10 18.30
C VAL A 46 -8.83 -6.67 18.90
N THR A 47 -8.78 -7.18 20.12
CA THR A 47 -9.88 -7.92 20.76
C THR A 47 -10.82 -7.04 21.56
N ASP A 48 -10.40 -5.85 21.98
CA ASP A 48 -11.21 -4.91 22.75
C ASP A 48 -11.97 -3.92 21.84
N PRO A 49 -13.31 -4.04 21.70
CA PRO A 49 -14.10 -3.14 20.87
C PRO A 49 -14.13 -1.70 21.41
N ALA A 50 -13.83 -1.48 22.69
CA ALA A 50 -13.78 -0.14 23.26
C ALA A 50 -12.65 0.69 22.64
N ILE A 51 -11.55 0.05 22.21
CA ILE A 51 -10.43 0.73 21.54
C ILE A 51 -10.83 1.20 20.14
N GLN A 52 -11.50 0.35 19.36
CA GLN A 52 -12.03 0.71 18.03
C GLN A 52 -13.03 1.87 18.14
N LYS A 53 -13.94 1.79 19.10
CA LYS A 53 -14.92 2.85 19.38
C LYS A 53 -14.26 4.16 19.81
N LYS A 54 -13.28 4.09 20.72
CA LYS A 54 -12.55 5.26 21.23
C LYS A 54 -11.83 6.01 20.11
N HIS A 55 -11.24 5.29 19.17
CA HIS A 55 -10.47 5.88 18.07
C HIS A 55 -11.26 5.98 16.76
N ASN A 56 -12.55 5.61 16.75
CA ASN A 56 -13.45 5.63 15.61
C ASN A 56 -12.84 5.03 14.33
N PHE A 57 -12.39 3.78 14.40
CA PHE A 57 -11.94 3.04 13.22
C PHE A 57 -12.60 1.66 13.17
N THR A 58 -12.79 1.15 11.96
CA THR A 58 -13.10 -0.27 11.71
C THR A 58 -11.83 -1.00 11.27
N MET A 59 -11.80 -2.32 11.36
CA MET A 59 -10.57 -3.10 11.13
C MET A 59 -10.76 -4.18 10.09
N PHE A 60 -9.80 -4.29 9.18
CA PHE A 60 -9.65 -5.37 8.22
C PHE A 60 -8.35 -6.10 8.51
N THR A 61 -8.45 -7.24 9.19
CA THR A 61 -7.31 -8.11 9.44
C THR A 61 -7.19 -9.10 8.29
N TYR A 62 -6.14 -8.98 7.49
CA TYR A 62 -5.76 -9.97 6.50
C TYR A 62 -4.80 -10.98 7.13
N GLN A 63 -4.99 -12.25 6.79
CA GLN A 63 -4.20 -13.34 7.32
C GLN A 63 -3.86 -14.36 6.23
N LYS A 64 -2.81 -15.17 6.45
CA LYS A 64 -2.24 -16.07 5.42
C LYS A 64 -2.17 -17.54 5.86
N LEU A 65 -2.81 -17.90 6.97
CA LEU A 65 -2.73 -19.24 7.57
C LEU A 65 -3.99 -20.08 7.36
N ASP A 66 -5.18 -19.49 7.56
CA ASP A 66 -6.46 -20.19 7.53
C ASP A 66 -7.23 -19.87 6.24
N PRO A 67 -7.32 -20.78 5.26
CA PRO A 67 -8.04 -20.52 4.01
C PRO A 67 -9.55 -20.29 4.19
N ASN A 68 -10.12 -20.65 5.35
CA ASN A 68 -11.55 -20.51 5.63
C ASN A 68 -11.86 -19.22 6.41
N ALA A 69 -10.86 -18.51 6.92
CA ALA A 69 -11.09 -17.29 7.66
C ALA A 69 -11.32 -16.08 6.73
N PRO A 70 -12.11 -15.07 7.16
CA PRO A 70 -12.28 -13.83 6.40
C PRO A 70 -10.94 -13.18 6.06
N ASN A 71 -10.89 -12.51 4.91
CA ASN A 71 -9.70 -11.79 4.41
C ASN A 71 -8.44 -12.69 4.32
N TYR A 72 -8.63 -13.98 4.01
CA TYR A 72 -7.53 -14.86 3.67
C TYR A 72 -6.84 -14.39 2.39
N PHE A 73 -5.51 -14.32 2.44
CA PHE A 73 -4.67 -14.06 1.29
C PHE A 73 -3.63 -15.18 1.15
N ALA A 74 -3.85 -16.06 0.17
CA ALA A 74 -3.04 -17.26 -0.03
C ALA A 74 -1.57 -16.97 -0.38
N TYR A 75 -1.30 -15.78 -0.91
CA TYR A 75 0.03 -15.40 -1.35
C TYR A 75 0.81 -14.77 -0.19
N ASN A 76 1.72 -15.54 0.42
CA ASN A 76 2.69 -15.00 1.37
C ASN A 76 3.92 -14.41 0.69
N ARG A 77 3.70 -13.47 -0.24
CA ARG A 77 4.74 -12.77 -0.99
C ARG A 77 4.53 -11.27 -0.87
N GLY A 78 5.57 -10.47 -1.08
CA GLY A 78 5.45 -9.03 -0.89
C GLY A 78 5.33 -8.62 0.58
N THR A 79 5.69 -9.49 1.53
CA THR A 79 5.54 -9.29 2.99
C THR A 79 4.17 -8.67 3.38
N GLU A 80 4.13 -7.51 4.02
CA GLU A 80 2.92 -6.72 4.30
C GLU A 80 2.39 -5.97 3.07
N THR A 81 3.26 -5.62 2.12
CA THR A 81 2.91 -4.85 0.90
C THR A 81 1.88 -5.59 0.04
N GLY A 82 2.01 -6.91 -0.11
CA GLY A 82 1.04 -7.72 -0.87
C GLY A 82 -0.37 -7.64 -0.30
N VAL A 83 -0.50 -7.63 1.03
CA VAL A 83 -1.78 -7.43 1.73
C VAL A 83 -2.32 -6.02 1.50
N TYR A 84 -1.45 -5.01 1.58
CA TYR A 84 -1.88 -3.61 1.41
C TYR A 84 -2.42 -3.37 0.01
N LEU A 85 -1.73 -3.88 -1.02
CA LEU A 85 -2.19 -3.83 -2.40
C LEU A 85 -3.49 -4.60 -2.60
N LYS A 86 -3.65 -5.77 -1.95
CA LYS A 86 -4.89 -6.54 -2.00
C LYS A 86 -6.07 -5.72 -1.49
N TYR A 87 -5.93 -5.08 -0.33
CA TYR A 87 -6.98 -4.21 0.21
C TYR A 87 -7.29 -3.04 -0.71
N VAL A 88 -6.26 -2.37 -1.25
CA VAL A 88 -6.47 -1.26 -2.21
C VAL A 88 -7.25 -1.72 -3.44
N VAL A 89 -6.93 -2.90 -3.99
CA VAL A 89 -7.65 -3.46 -5.15
C VAL A 89 -9.08 -3.86 -4.81
N ASP A 90 -9.29 -4.54 -3.67
CA ASP A 90 -10.61 -5.02 -3.24
C ASP A 90 -11.57 -3.88 -2.96
N HIS A 91 -11.06 -2.81 -2.35
CA HIS A 91 -11.85 -1.69 -1.86
C HIS A 91 -11.62 -0.42 -2.66
N TYR A 92 -11.15 -0.51 -3.91
CA TYR A 92 -10.78 0.68 -4.68
C TYR A 92 -11.96 1.65 -4.85
N HIS A 93 -13.15 1.14 -5.17
CA HIS A 93 -14.32 1.99 -5.43
C HIS A 93 -15.04 2.46 -4.16
N ASP A 94 -14.98 1.68 -3.09
CA ASP A 94 -15.60 1.91 -1.79
C ASP A 94 -14.56 2.26 -0.70
N PHE A 95 -13.38 2.75 -1.11
CA PHE A 95 -12.26 3.02 -0.21
C PHE A 95 -12.70 3.97 0.92
N PRO A 96 -12.25 3.80 2.18
CA PRO A 96 -12.58 4.71 3.28
C PRO A 96 -11.99 6.11 3.07
N ASP A 97 -12.41 7.11 3.84
CA ASP A 97 -11.83 8.45 3.72
C ASP A 97 -10.32 8.39 4.00
N VAL A 98 -9.92 7.59 5.00
CA VAL A 98 -8.53 7.20 5.26
C VAL A 98 -8.43 5.70 5.58
N ALA A 99 -7.48 5.03 4.94
CA ALA A 99 -7.01 3.70 5.36
C ALA A 99 -5.66 3.83 6.08
N ILE A 100 -5.47 3.04 7.13
CA ILE A 100 -4.25 2.98 7.94
C ILE A 100 -3.67 1.58 7.80
N PHE A 101 -2.52 1.45 7.17
CA PHE A 101 -1.83 0.20 6.92
C PHE A 101 -0.77 -0.04 8.00
N VAL A 102 -0.86 -1.19 8.68
CA VAL A 102 0.06 -1.62 9.75
C VAL A 102 0.39 -3.11 9.62
N HIS A 103 1.54 -3.52 10.11
CA HIS A 103 1.87 -4.95 10.25
C HIS A 103 1.28 -5.48 11.57
N ALA A 104 1.55 -6.74 11.92
CA ALA A 104 0.94 -7.39 13.09
C ALA A 104 1.37 -6.81 14.45
N LYS A 105 2.46 -6.02 14.51
CA LYS A 105 3.07 -5.50 15.75
C LYS A 105 3.45 -4.01 15.67
N PRO A 106 2.49 -3.11 15.41
CA PRO A 106 2.77 -1.71 15.14
C PRO A 106 3.54 -0.95 16.23
N GLY A 107 3.44 -1.40 17.47
CA GLY A 107 4.17 -0.85 18.62
C GLY A 107 5.70 -0.97 18.51
N GLU A 108 6.23 -1.92 17.72
CA GLU A 108 7.68 -2.12 17.54
C GLU A 108 8.34 -0.95 16.78
N HIS A 109 7.56 -0.17 16.01
CA HIS A 109 8.07 0.97 15.23
C HIS A 109 7.46 2.32 15.65
N GLN A 110 6.40 2.29 16.45
CA GLN A 110 5.78 3.46 17.04
C GLN A 110 5.01 3.09 18.32
N GLY A 111 5.61 3.33 19.49
CA GLY A 111 5.02 3.00 20.79
C GLY A 111 3.66 3.68 21.06
N ASN A 112 3.40 4.85 20.47
CA ASN A 112 2.17 5.63 20.67
C ASN A 112 1.16 5.52 19.52
N TRP A 113 1.29 4.52 18.65
CA TRP A 113 0.54 4.46 17.39
C TRP A 113 -0.99 4.47 17.58
N LEU A 114 -1.52 3.79 18.61
CA LEU A 114 -2.96 3.77 18.92
C LEU A 114 -3.49 5.17 19.23
N HIS A 115 -2.74 5.94 20.02
CA HIS A 115 -3.14 7.31 20.35
C HIS A 115 -3.19 8.17 19.08
N MET A 116 -2.24 7.99 18.17
CA MET A 116 -2.19 8.72 16.90
C MET A 116 -3.43 8.50 16.03
N LEU A 117 -4.07 7.31 16.10
CA LEU A 117 -5.31 7.04 15.36
C LEU A 117 -6.45 7.97 15.77
N GLY A 118 -6.45 8.46 17.01
CA GLY A 118 -7.42 9.44 17.50
C GLY A 118 -7.20 10.86 16.94
N CYS A 119 -6.01 11.15 16.42
CA CYS A 119 -5.59 12.49 15.98
C CYS A 119 -5.61 12.67 14.46
N ILE A 120 -6.07 11.67 13.70
CA ILE A 120 -6.11 11.73 12.24
C ILE A 120 -7.14 12.79 11.80
N SER A 121 -6.67 13.82 11.11
CA SER A 121 -7.51 14.85 10.51
C SER A 121 -8.35 14.28 9.36
N PRO A 122 -9.62 14.72 9.19
CA PRO A 122 -10.40 14.41 7.99
C PRO A 122 -9.75 14.82 6.66
N ASN A 123 -8.80 15.78 6.70
CA ASN A 123 -8.07 16.26 5.53
C ASN A 123 -6.69 15.59 5.36
N ALA A 124 -6.37 14.57 6.17
CA ALA A 124 -5.10 13.87 6.07
C ALA A 124 -4.98 13.18 4.70
N THR A 125 -3.88 13.40 3.99
CA THR A 125 -3.64 12.83 2.66
C THR A 125 -2.76 11.59 2.71
N TRP A 126 -1.64 11.69 3.41
CA TRP A 126 -0.67 10.63 3.67
C TRP A 126 0.14 10.94 4.93
N TYR A 127 0.55 9.93 5.68
CA TYR A 127 1.49 10.09 6.79
C TYR A 127 2.19 8.76 7.12
N ASN A 128 3.51 8.80 7.28
CA ASN A 128 4.32 7.65 7.74
C ASN A 128 4.28 7.55 9.27
N ILE A 129 3.91 6.37 9.80
CA ILE A 129 3.70 6.13 11.23
C ILE A 129 5.00 5.69 11.93
N ASN A 130 6.04 5.27 11.20
CA ASN A 130 7.29 4.67 11.72
C ASN A 130 8.31 5.68 12.30
N PHE A 131 7.85 6.66 13.08
CA PHE A 131 8.68 7.77 13.56
C PHE A 131 9.92 7.32 14.35
N GLY A 132 9.83 6.21 15.11
CA GLY A 132 10.94 5.68 15.90
C GLY A 132 12.10 5.11 15.07
N MET A 133 11.86 4.79 13.79
CA MET A 133 12.87 4.28 12.87
C MET A 133 13.35 5.30 11.84
N MET A 134 12.86 6.54 11.91
CA MET A 134 13.21 7.60 10.96
C MET A 134 14.70 7.99 10.90
N PRO A 135 15.52 7.84 11.94
CA PRO A 135 16.98 8.03 11.82
C PRO A 135 17.66 7.04 10.84
N TRP A 136 16.97 5.97 10.44
CA TRP A 136 17.47 4.94 9.53
C TRP A 136 16.83 5.03 8.13
N THR A 137 16.42 6.22 7.67
CA THR A 137 15.60 6.46 6.44
C THR A 137 16.38 6.67 5.15
N THR A 138 17.70 6.79 5.20
CA THR A 138 18.55 6.70 4.01
C THR A 138 19.11 5.29 3.97
N ARG A 139 18.51 4.42 3.14
CA ARG A 139 18.91 3.02 3.03
C ARG A 139 19.40 2.76 1.61
N THR A 140 20.68 2.46 1.49
CA THR A 140 21.16 1.68 0.36
C THR A 140 20.60 0.25 0.49
N PRO A 141 20.41 -0.49 -0.61
CA PRO A 141 20.02 -1.90 -0.56
C PRO A 141 20.91 -2.80 0.34
N GLU A 142 22.13 -2.33 0.69
CA GLU A 142 23.07 -2.93 1.66
C GLU A 142 22.48 -3.40 2.97
N PHE A 143 21.44 -2.73 3.48
CA PHE A 143 20.82 -3.13 4.75
C PHE A 143 20.31 -4.57 4.71
N TRP A 144 20.00 -5.08 3.52
CA TRP A 144 19.47 -6.42 3.30
C TRP A 144 20.49 -7.42 2.76
N GLU A 145 21.79 -7.07 2.79
CA GLU A 145 22.98 -7.88 2.45
C GLU A 145 22.88 -8.74 1.18
N GLU A 146 22.11 -9.83 1.19
CA GLU A 146 22.02 -10.83 0.11
C GLU A 146 20.90 -10.58 -0.91
N ASP A 147 19.88 -9.76 -0.57
CA ASP A 147 18.69 -9.54 -1.44
C ASP A 147 18.74 -8.20 -2.21
N GLY A 148 19.81 -7.42 -2.10
CA GLY A 148 19.87 -6.02 -2.59
C GLY A 148 19.61 -5.87 -4.10
N LEU A 149 20.07 -6.85 -4.89
CA LEU A 149 19.87 -6.92 -6.34
C LEU A 149 18.42 -7.10 -6.77
N ALA A 150 17.79 -8.13 -6.21
CA ALA A 150 16.40 -8.46 -6.48
C ALA A 150 15.52 -7.26 -6.15
N GLN A 151 15.85 -6.58 -5.04
CA GLN A 151 15.14 -5.40 -4.61
C GLN A 151 15.28 -4.24 -5.60
N GLU A 152 16.48 -3.93 -6.10
CA GLU A 152 16.64 -2.83 -7.08
C GLU A 152 15.78 -3.07 -8.34
N GLN A 153 15.83 -4.26 -8.93
CA GLN A 153 15.01 -4.58 -10.11
C GLN A 153 13.52 -4.42 -9.80
N CYS A 154 13.06 -4.97 -8.68
CA CYS A 154 11.64 -4.89 -8.30
C CYS A 154 11.20 -3.45 -8.01
N TRP A 155 12.09 -2.59 -7.49
CA TRP A 155 11.83 -1.15 -7.36
C TRP A 155 11.70 -0.46 -8.71
N ARG A 156 12.57 -0.78 -9.67
CA ARG A 156 12.49 -0.23 -11.04
C ARG A 156 11.17 -0.63 -11.70
N ASP A 157 10.76 -1.88 -11.59
CA ASP A 157 9.49 -2.36 -12.18
C ASP A 157 8.27 -1.77 -11.48
N ALA A 158 8.33 -1.59 -10.15
CA ALA A 158 7.30 -0.87 -9.42
C ALA A 158 7.20 0.58 -9.90
N LEU A 159 8.32 1.26 -10.14
CA LEU A 159 8.34 2.62 -10.70
C LEU A 159 7.82 2.66 -12.13
N GLN A 160 8.19 1.70 -12.99
CA GLN A 160 7.65 1.58 -14.36
C GLN A 160 6.12 1.45 -14.31
N THR A 161 5.61 0.60 -13.44
CA THR A 161 4.17 0.40 -13.23
C THR A 161 3.50 1.68 -12.70
N LEU A 162 4.09 2.31 -11.67
CA LEU A 162 3.59 3.55 -11.07
C LEU A 162 3.67 4.75 -12.02
N TRP A 163 4.58 4.77 -12.97
CA TRP A 163 4.69 5.83 -13.97
C TRP A 163 3.97 5.51 -15.26
N GLU A 164 3.38 4.32 -15.37
CA GLU A 164 2.72 3.81 -16.58
C GLU A 164 3.68 3.80 -17.79
N LEU A 165 4.94 3.41 -17.55
CA LEU A 165 6.04 3.39 -18.53
C LEU A 165 6.55 1.97 -18.82
N LYS A 166 5.78 0.93 -18.49
CA LYS A 166 6.18 -0.47 -18.74
C LYS A 166 6.49 -0.76 -20.21
N ASP A 167 5.78 -0.10 -21.12
CA ASP A 167 5.93 -0.27 -22.57
C ASP A 167 6.83 0.83 -23.20
N ASP A 168 7.40 1.73 -22.40
CA ASP A 168 8.22 2.87 -22.86
C ASP A 168 9.54 2.94 -22.07
N LYS A 169 10.42 1.97 -22.37
CA LYS A 169 11.74 1.87 -21.74
C LYS A 169 12.59 3.11 -21.98
N GLU A 170 12.46 3.77 -23.14
CA GLU A 170 13.23 4.98 -23.45
C GLU A 170 12.84 6.14 -22.52
N GLU A 171 11.54 6.43 -22.37
CA GLU A 171 11.06 7.46 -21.45
C GLU A 171 11.37 7.10 -19.99
N PHE A 172 11.25 5.83 -19.61
CA PHE A 172 11.62 5.38 -18.28
C PHE A 172 13.09 5.68 -17.97
N LEU A 173 14.00 5.29 -18.86
CA LEU A 173 15.44 5.55 -18.71
C LEU A 173 15.77 7.05 -18.80
N ARG A 174 14.97 7.85 -19.51
CA ARG A 174 15.12 9.32 -19.51
C ARG A 174 14.78 9.93 -18.13
N ARG A 175 13.78 9.39 -17.43
CA ARG A 175 13.37 9.84 -16.09
C ARG A 175 14.24 9.29 -14.96
N LEU A 176 14.73 8.07 -15.13
CA LEU A 176 15.57 7.38 -14.17
C LEU A 176 16.82 6.83 -14.89
N PRO A 177 17.78 7.71 -15.26
CA PRO A 177 18.98 7.32 -15.99
C PRO A 177 19.79 6.30 -15.20
N PRO A 178 20.27 5.21 -15.81
CA PRO A 178 20.99 4.14 -15.12
C PRO A 178 22.46 4.51 -14.80
N THR A 179 22.80 5.79 -14.75
CA THR A 179 24.19 6.26 -14.69
C THR A 179 24.82 6.15 -13.30
N GLN A 180 24.05 5.83 -12.27
CA GLN A 180 24.53 5.67 -10.89
C GLN A 180 23.59 4.80 -10.06
N PRO A 181 24.09 4.15 -8.98
CA PRO A 181 23.24 3.41 -8.05
C PRO A 181 22.11 4.28 -7.49
N ILE A 182 20.90 3.73 -7.46
CA ILE A 182 19.74 4.41 -6.90
C ILE A 182 19.93 4.47 -5.38
N THR A 183 19.93 5.69 -4.81
CA THR A 183 19.79 5.84 -3.36
C THR A 183 18.31 5.84 -3.02
N MET A 184 17.88 4.83 -2.28
CA MET A 184 16.50 4.75 -1.81
C MET A 184 16.38 5.46 -0.46
N SER A 185 15.36 6.31 -0.33
CA SER A 185 14.87 6.70 0.98
C SER A 185 13.69 5.79 1.33
N ALA A 186 13.96 4.76 2.12
CA ALA A 186 12.98 3.76 2.51
C ALA A 186 12.98 3.56 4.04
N THR A 187 11.80 3.50 4.63
CA THR A 187 11.59 2.97 5.99
C THR A 187 11.23 1.50 5.88
N CYS A 188 11.83 0.64 6.70
CA CYS A 188 11.34 -0.74 6.79
C CYS A 188 9.97 -0.80 7.47
N CYS A 189 9.32 -1.95 7.30
CA CYS A 189 8.12 -2.35 8.03
C CYS A 189 6.98 -1.35 7.83
N ASN A 190 6.66 -1.04 6.57
CA ASN A 190 5.91 0.15 6.16
C ASN A 190 4.59 0.29 6.93
N GLN A 191 4.49 1.32 7.77
CA GLN A 191 3.23 1.70 8.41
C GLN A 191 2.88 3.12 8.02
N PHE A 192 1.70 3.29 7.44
CA PHE A 192 1.29 4.59 6.93
C PHE A 192 -0.22 4.69 6.89
N LEU A 193 -0.72 5.91 6.89
CA LEU A 193 -2.08 6.20 6.48
C LEU A 193 -2.09 6.85 5.09
N VAL A 194 -3.18 6.65 4.36
CA VAL A 194 -3.39 7.27 3.05
C VAL A 194 -4.88 7.50 2.84
N SER A 195 -5.21 8.63 2.24
CA SER A 195 -6.58 8.99 1.88
C SER A 195 -7.06 8.30 0.61
N ARG A 196 -8.40 8.18 0.49
CA ARG A 196 -9.07 7.83 -0.78
C ARG A 196 -8.55 8.64 -1.95
N ALA A 197 -8.48 9.96 -1.79
CA ALA A 197 -8.06 10.87 -2.84
C ALA A 197 -6.64 10.57 -3.34
N MET A 198 -5.73 10.17 -2.46
CA MET A 198 -4.37 9.77 -2.84
C MET A 198 -4.32 8.43 -3.58
N ILE A 199 -5.14 7.45 -3.18
CA ILE A 199 -5.27 6.18 -3.90
C ILE A 199 -5.84 6.39 -5.30
N HIS A 200 -6.86 7.24 -5.44
CA HIS A 200 -7.53 7.54 -6.71
C HIS A 200 -6.75 8.45 -7.65
N LYS A 201 -5.59 8.97 -7.25
CA LYS A 201 -4.64 9.59 -8.20
C LYS A 201 -4.13 8.60 -9.24
N ARG A 202 -4.30 7.29 -8.99
CA ARG A 202 -3.89 6.22 -9.89
C ARG A 202 -5.09 5.35 -10.22
N PRO A 203 -5.32 5.02 -11.49
CA PRO A 203 -6.40 4.14 -11.89
C PRO A 203 -6.24 2.73 -11.32
N LEU A 204 -7.35 2.01 -11.19
CA LEU A 204 -7.40 0.67 -10.60
C LEU A 204 -6.45 -0.33 -11.29
N HIS A 205 -6.21 -0.22 -12.61
CA HIS A 205 -5.33 -1.15 -13.31
C HIS A 205 -3.90 -1.10 -12.79
N VAL A 206 -3.38 0.08 -12.44
CA VAL A 206 -2.03 0.24 -11.86
C VAL A 206 -1.91 -0.52 -10.54
N TRP A 207 -2.94 -0.45 -9.68
CA TRP A 207 -2.95 -1.18 -8.41
C TRP A 207 -3.04 -2.70 -8.61
N LYS A 208 -3.81 -3.15 -9.61
CA LYS A 208 -3.89 -4.58 -9.98
C LYS A 208 -2.57 -5.11 -10.52
N GLU A 209 -1.89 -4.34 -11.37
CA GLU A 209 -0.57 -4.69 -11.90
C GLU A 209 0.46 -4.78 -10.77
N LEU A 210 0.50 -3.81 -9.85
CA LEU A 210 1.37 -3.86 -8.68
C LEU A 210 1.08 -5.09 -7.80
N LEU A 211 -0.19 -5.39 -7.52
CA LEU A 211 -0.57 -6.58 -6.74
C LEU A 211 -0.11 -7.87 -7.42
N GLN A 212 -0.36 -7.98 -8.72
CA GLN A 212 0.04 -9.12 -9.52
C GLN A 212 1.55 -9.31 -9.43
N MET A 213 2.30 -8.23 -9.65
CA MET A 213 3.76 -8.22 -9.67
C MET A 213 4.38 -8.56 -8.33
N ILE A 214 3.95 -7.90 -7.25
CA ILE A 214 4.60 -7.96 -5.94
C ILE A 214 4.18 -9.20 -5.15
N ALA A 215 2.94 -9.68 -5.32
CA ALA A 215 2.38 -10.69 -4.44
C ALA A 215 1.93 -11.97 -5.15
N MET A 216 1.33 -11.89 -6.34
CA MET A 216 0.64 -13.07 -6.89
C MET A 216 1.55 -13.98 -7.72
N GLN A 217 2.59 -13.41 -8.33
CA GLN A 217 3.52 -14.18 -9.15
C GLN A 217 4.80 -14.59 -8.38
N PRO A 218 5.61 -15.53 -8.90
CA PRO A 218 6.76 -16.08 -8.17
C PRO A 218 7.94 -15.11 -8.01
N LYS A 219 8.06 -14.11 -8.89
CA LYS A 219 9.15 -13.11 -8.90
C LYS A 219 8.57 -11.69 -8.84
N CYS A 220 9.23 -10.76 -8.17
CA CYS A 220 8.72 -9.39 -8.02
C CYS A 220 9.00 -8.45 -9.21
N HIS A 221 9.40 -8.99 -10.37
CA HIS A 221 9.71 -8.25 -11.59
C HIS A 221 8.90 -8.80 -12.78
N MET A 222 8.71 -8.01 -13.84
CA MET A 222 7.85 -8.34 -14.97
C MET A 222 8.58 -9.08 -16.11
N ASP A 223 9.80 -8.67 -16.44
CA ASP A 223 10.60 -9.18 -17.57
C ASP A 223 11.99 -9.66 -17.12
N GLU A 224 12.88 -10.01 -18.05
CA GLU A 224 14.29 -10.26 -17.71
C GLU A 224 14.89 -9.05 -16.97
N PRO A 225 15.61 -9.27 -15.85
CA PRO A 225 16.30 -8.21 -15.13
C PRO A 225 17.21 -7.39 -16.04
N ASP A 226 17.33 -6.09 -15.78
CA ASP A 226 18.17 -5.17 -16.53
C ASP A 226 19.65 -5.30 -16.10
N TYR A 227 20.25 -6.44 -16.42
CA TYR A 227 21.62 -6.81 -16.02
C TYR A 227 22.68 -5.74 -16.35
N GLU A 228 22.43 -4.91 -17.37
CA GLU A 228 23.37 -3.86 -17.77
C GLU A 228 23.39 -2.69 -16.78
N ASN A 229 22.30 -2.49 -16.02
CA ASN A 229 21.99 -1.26 -15.29
C ASN A 229 21.75 -1.46 -13.78
N LEU A 230 21.89 -2.69 -13.26
CA LEU A 230 21.76 -3.02 -11.83
C LEU A 230 23.09 -2.80 -11.06
N PHE A 231 22.98 -2.36 -9.80
CA PHE A 231 24.12 -2.10 -8.92
C PHE A 231 23.96 -2.77 -7.55
N GLU A 232 25.05 -3.24 -6.93
CA GLU A 232 25.09 -3.48 -5.47
C GLU A 232 25.82 -2.33 -4.84
N PHE A 233 25.39 -2.14 -3.61
CA PHE A 233 26.22 -1.61 -2.58
C PHE A 233 26.77 -2.78 -1.75
N ASN A 234 28.09 -2.88 -1.59
CA ASN A 234 28.71 -3.77 -0.62
C ASN A 234 29.47 -2.94 0.42
N ARG A 235 29.70 -3.50 1.63
CA ARG A 235 30.36 -2.80 2.75
C ARG A 235 31.76 -2.23 2.42
N THR A 236 32.37 -2.64 1.32
CA THR A 236 33.71 -2.17 0.86
C THR A 236 33.64 -1.13 -0.27
N GLY A 237 32.45 -0.86 -0.83
CA GLY A 237 32.24 0.10 -1.91
C GLY A 237 31.11 -0.27 -2.87
N ARG A 238 30.87 0.60 -3.84
CA ARG A 238 29.89 0.40 -4.91
C ARG A 238 30.49 -0.46 -6.01
N VAL A 239 29.81 -1.53 -6.43
CA VAL A 239 30.26 -2.39 -7.53
C VAL A 239 29.10 -2.56 -8.51
N LYS A 240 29.34 -2.33 -9.82
CA LYS A 240 28.38 -2.73 -10.86
C LYS A 240 28.20 -4.24 -10.75
N LEU A 241 26.96 -4.66 -10.71
CA LEU A 241 26.63 -6.00 -10.35
C LEU A 241 26.38 -6.93 -11.53
N PRO A 242 26.39 -8.26 -11.28
CA PRO A 242 27.26 -9.19 -11.97
C PRO A 242 26.58 -9.76 -13.22
N GLU A 243 27.37 -10.50 -13.99
CA GLU A 243 26.87 -11.28 -15.11
C GLU A 243 25.68 -12.16 -14.69
N LYS A 244 24.73 -12.35 -15.61
CA LYS A 244 23.50 -13.14 -15.47
C LYS A 244 23.60 -14.39 -14.56
N PRO A 245 24.66 -15.23 -14.62
CA PRO A 245 24.77 -16.42 -13.77
C PRO A 245 24.77 -16.16 -12.27
N TYR A 246 25.26 -15.01 -11.82
CA TYR A 246 25.26 -14.67 -10.39
C TYR A 246 23.89 -14.16 -9.93
N TYR A 247 23.19 -13.37 -10.75
CA TYR A 247 21.83 -12.93 -10.44
C TYR A 247 20.87 -14.12 -10.41
N GLU A 248 20.97 -15.07 -11.33
CA GLU A 248 20.18 -16.31 -11.28
C GLU A 248 20.43 -17.12 -10.00
N LYS A 249 21.64 -17.03 -9.44
CA LYS A 249 22.04 -17.75 -8.22
C LYS A 249 21.59 -17.06 -6.92
N PHE A 250 21.58 -15.73 -6.89
CA PHE A 250 21.44 -14.95 -5.65
C PHE A 250 20.43 -13.79 -5.72
N GLY A 251 20.09 -13.30 -6.92
CA GLY A 251 19.26 -12.11 -7.15
C GLY A 251 17.81 -12.42 -7.52
N GLU A 252 17.40 -13.68 -7.55
CA GLU A 252 15.97 -13.98 -7.63
C GLU A 252 15.35 -13.84 -6.25
N TRP A 253 14.31 -13.01 -6.15
CA TRP A 253 13.45 -12.98 -4.98
C TRP A 253 12.68 -14.31 -4.89
N SER A 254 13.36 -15.36 -4.44
CA SER A 254 12.75 -16.65 -4.20
C SER A 254 11.85 -16.46 -2.99
N THR A 255 10.55 -16.63 -3.19
CA THR A 255 9.56 -16.42 -2.13
C THR A 255 9.60 -17.51 -1.05
N ASN A 256 10.67 -18.32 -1.02
CA ASN A 256 11.08 -19.09 0.17
C ASN A 256 11.70 -18.17 1.24
N GLN A 257 11.29 -16.91 1.33
CA GLN A 257 11.43 -16.15 2.56
C GLN A 257 10.66 -16.93 3.63
N LYS A 258 11.43 -17.68 4.42
CA LYS A 258 10.98 -18.37 5.62
C LYS A 258 10.41 -17.31 6.55
N GLY A 259 9.11 -17.04 6.42
CA GLY A 259 8.34 -16.43 7.49
C GLY A 259 8.13 -17.41 8.64
#